data_AF-A0A6I4U6T2-F1
#
_entry.id   AF-A0A6I4U6T2-F1
#
_cell.length_a   1.000
_cell.length_b   1.000
_cell.length_c   1.000
_cell.angle_alpha   90.00
_cell.angle_beta   90.00
_cell.angle_gamma   90.00
#
_symmetry.space_group_name_H-M   'P 1'
#
loop_
_entity.id
_entity.type
_entity.pdbx_description
1 polymer ?
#
loop_
_entity_poly.entity_id
_entity_poly.type
_entity_poly.pdbx_seq_one_letter_code
_entity_poly.pdbx_strand_id
1 'polypeptide(L)'
;MLCLFAPQAAQAQSASAEARVTVVRPLTLVKIDDMDFGAIAIGNSGGGQVTLNPATSECSTASSMGLQGQCRAASFAGYGAWLMRVRISVPQRDIVLEGPGDDIIVDALTLNTSPDLWTYRTRNRTASGLILTTDGVFEFRLGGRLNVAGDQAPGRYSGEVVVNIEYQ
;
A
#
# COMPACT_ATOMS: atom_id res chain seq x y z
N MET A 1 -23.08 -26.00 86.64
CA MET A 1 -22.44 -24.83 86.00
C MET A 1 -22.17 -25.23 84.56
N LEU A 2 -23.02 -24.78 83.64
CA LEU A 2 -23.11 -25.25 82.25
C LEU A 2 -22.18 -24.38 81.39
N CYS A 3 -21.14 -24.95 80.77
CA CYS A 3 -20.30 -24.23 79.81
C CYS A 3 -20.92 -24.30 78.42
N LEU A 4 -21.43 -23.17 77.92
CA LEU A 4 -21.85 -23.01 76.52
C LEU A 4 -20.61 -22.98 75.60
N PHE A 5 -20.57 -23.87 74.60
CA PHE A 5 -19.68 -23.74 73.44
C PHE A 5 -20.30 -22.76 72.44
N ALA A 6 -19.60 -21.66 72.13
CA ALA A 6 -20.00 -20.74 71.07
C ALA A 6 -19.51 -21.23 69.70
N PRO A 7 -20.28 -21.11 68.62
CA PRO A 7 -19.84 -21.53 67.29
C PRO A 7 -18.77 -20.58 66.76
N GLN A 8 -17.65 -21.13 66.29
CA GLN A 8 -16.58 -20.38 65.66
C GLN A 8 -17.04 -19.97 64.25
N ALA A 9 -17.22 -18.68 64.00
CA ALA A 9 -17.56 -18.18 62.67
C ALA A 9 -16.39 -18.43 61.72
N ALA A 10 -16.63 -19.19 60.64
CA ALA A 10 -15.64 -19.43 59.60
C ALA A 10 -15.28 -18.10 58.91
N GLN A 11 -14.01 -17.69 58.97
CA GLN A 11 -13.54 -16.50 58.26
C GLN A 11 -13.27 -16.88 56.80
N ALA A 12 -14.13 -16.42 55.89
CA ALA A 12 -13.89 -16.54 54.46
C ALA A 12 -12.87 -15.48 54.03
N GLN A 13 -11.75 -15.93 53.47
CA GLN A 13 -10.70 -15.05 52.96
C GLN A 13 -10.69 -15.11 51.43
N SER A 14 -10.88 -13.96 50.79
CA SER A 14 -10.91 -13.84 49.33
C SER A 14 -9.68 -13.08 48.85
N ALA A 15 -9.06 -13.56 47.77
CA ALA A 15 -8.01 -12.87 47.05
C ALA A 15 -8.48 -12.63 45.61
N SER A 16 -8.16 -11.46 45.05
CA SER A 16 -8.41 -11.15 43.65
C SER A 16 -7.11 -11.20 42.84
N ALA A 17 -7.23 -11.57 41.56
CA ALA A 17 -6.15 -11.54 40.59
C ALA A 17 -6.62 -10.77 39.35
N GLU A 18 -5.73 -10.00 38.71
CA GLU A 18 -6.03 -9.36 37.44
C GLU A 18 -5.91 -10.37 36.29
N ALA A 19 -7.00 -10.57 35.56
CA ALA A 19 -6.99 -11.26 34.27
C ALA A 19 -6.86 -10.23 33.15
N ARG A 20 -5.84 -10.36 32.30
CA ARG A 20 -5.65 -9.52 31.12
C ARG A 20 -5.68 -10.39 29.87
N VAL A 21 -6.37 -9.91 28.83
CA VAL A 21 -6.37 -10.50 27.49
C VAL A 21 -6.02 -9.42 26.48
N THR A 22 -5.11 -9.73 25.56
CA THR A 22 -4.80 -8.88 24.41
C THR A 22 -5.36 -9.55 23.17
N VAL A 23 -6.39 -8.96 22.58
CA VAL A 23 -6.94 -9.40 21.30
C VAL A 23 -6.14 -8.71 20.19
N VAL A 24 -5.34 -9.48 19.46
CA VAL A 24 -4.59 -8.97 18.30
C VAL A 24 -5.42 -9.25 17.05
N ARG A 25 -5.73 -8.20 16.28
CA ARG A 25 -6.30 -8.34 14.93
C ARG A 25 -5.15 -8.54 13.94
N PRO A 26 -5.24 -9.47 12.98
CA PRO A 26 -4.18 -9.67 12.00
C PRO A 26 -3.99 -8.40 11.18
N LEU A 27 -2.74 -7.96 11.05
CA LEU A 27 -2.34 -6.89 10.15
C LEU A 27 -2.34 -7.48 8.74
N THR A 28 -3.11 -6.90 7.83
CA THR A 28 -3.27 -7.40 6.46
C THR A 28 -2.91 -6.31 5.46
N LEU A 29 -2.28 -6.72 4.36
CA LEU A 29 -2.09 -5.93 3.16
C LEU A 29 -2.73 -6.67 1.99
N VAL A 30 -3.61 -6.01 1.24
CA VAL A 30 -4.27 -6.56 0.07
C VAL A 30 -4.08 -5.64 -1.13
N LYS A 31 -3.93 -6.25 -2.32
CA LYS A 31 -3.99 -5.55 -3.59
C LYS A 31 -5.46 -5.32 -3.96
N ILE A 32 -5.83 -4.09 -4.32
CA ILE A 32 -7.16 -3.73 -4.80
C ILE A 32 -7.15 -3.66 -6.34
N ASP A 33 -6.30 -2.81 -6.91
CA ASP A 33 -6.12 -2.65 -8.35
C ASP A 33 -4.67 -2.84 -8.79
N ASP A 34 -4.50 -3.34 -10.01
CA ASP A 34 -3.22 -3.37 -10.71
C ASP A 34 -2.87 -2.00 -11.31
N MET A 35 -1.56 -1.74 -11.45
CA MET A 35 -1.05 -0.60 -12.20
C MET A 35 -1.29 -0.83 -13.69
N ASP A 36 -1.96 0.12 -14.35
CA ASP A 36 -2.32 0.05 -15.76
C ASP A 36 -2.04 1.40 -16.43
N PHE A 37 -1.25 1.37 -17.50
CA PHE A 37 -0.94 2.55 -18.32
C PHE A 37 -1.88 2.68 -19.52
N GLY A 38 -2.87 1.80 -19.68
CA GLY A 38 -3.75 1.75 -20.83
C GLY A 38 -3.05 1.30 -22.11
N ALA A 39 -3.67 1.60 -23.25
CA ALA A 39 -3.09 1.32 -24.56
C ALA A 39 -2.29 2.54 -25.05
N ILE A 40 -1.02 2.34 -25.35
CA ILE A 40 -0.13 3.40 -25.80
C ILE A 40 0.14 3.23 -27.29
N ALA A 41 -0.09 4.31 -28.05
CA ALA A 41 0.25 4.40 -29.45
C ALA A 41 1.55 5.19 -29.62
N ILE A 42 2.56 4.56 -30.21
CA ILE A 42 3.83 5.20 -30.52
C ILE A 42 3.66 5.95 -31.85
N GLY A 43 3.89 7.27 -31.85
CA GLY A 43 3.82 8.08 -33.05
C GLY A 43 5.11 8.05 -33.88
N ASN A 44 5.06 8.67 -35.06
CA ASN A 44 6.16 8.66 -36.04
C ASN A 44 7.46 9.34 -35.57
N SER A 45 7.43 10.05 -34.43
CA SER A 45 8.60 10.72 -33.84
C SER A 45 9.38 9.84 -32.86
N GLY A 46 9.01 8.57 -32.72
CA GLY A 46 9.67 7.60 -31.86
C GLY A 46 9.04 7.47 -30.48
N GLY A 47 9.70 6.70 -29.62
CA GLY A 47 9.24 6.33 -28.28
C GLY A 47 9.16 7.52 -27.33
N GLY A 48 8.87 7.24 -26.06
CA GLY A 48 8.74 8.30 -25.08
C GLY A 48 8.35 7.84 -23.69
N GLN A 49 8.00 8.83 -22.86
CA GLN A 49 7.65 8.62 -21.45
C GLN A 49 6.16 8.84 -21.20
N VAL A 50 5.55 7.93 -20.44
CA VAL A 50 4.20 8.09 -19.88
C VAL A 50 4.32 8.15 -18.37
N THR A 51 3.92 9.25 -17.76
CA THR A 51 3.96 9.42 -16.30
C THR A 51 2.57 9.24 -15.72
N LEU A 52 2.41 8.27 -14.82
CA LEU A 52 1.19 7.98 -14.09
C LEU A 52 1.22 8.61 -12.70
N ASN A 53 0.31 9.55 -12.44
CA ASN A 53 0.17 10.20 -11.14
C ASN A 53 -0.68 9.33 -10.19
N PRO A 54 -0.13 8.81 -9.08
CA PRO A 54 -0.89 7.97 -8.15
C PRO A 54 -1.99 8.70 -7.36
N ALA A 55 -1.95 10.04 -7.29
CA ALA A 55 -2.99 10.81 -6.61
C ALA A 55 -4.28 10.88 -7.43
N THR A 56 -4.16 11.05 -8.75
CA THR A 56 -5.31 11.25 -9.66
C THR A 56 -5.60 10.06 -10.57
N SER A 57 -4.68 9.08 -10.66
CA SER A 57 -4.70 8.01 -11.67
C SER A 57 -4.66 8.51 -13.12
N GLU A 58 -4.21 9.74 -13.34
CA GLU A 58 -4.07 10.31 -14.69
C GLU A 58 -2.67 10.05 -15.24
N CYS A 59 -2.60 9.82 -16.55
CA CYS A 59 -1.34 9.76 -17.29
C CYS A 59 -1.07 11.05 -18.05
N SER A 60 0.20 11.45 -18.09
CA SER A 60 0.72 12.42 -19.04
C SER A 60 1.70 11.75 -19.99
N THR A 61 1.57 12.00 -21.29
CA THR A 61 2.45 11.44 -22.33
C THR A 61 3.39 12.50 -22.89
N ALA A 62 4.55 12.07 -23.40
CA ALA A 62 5.33 12.90 -24.32
C ALA A 62 4.52 13.20 -25.60
N SER A 63 4.80 14.34 -26.24
CA SER A 63 4.06 14.81 -27.43
C SER A 63 4.09 13.86 -28.63
N SER A 64 5.03 12.92 -28.66
CA SER A 64 5.17 11.89 -29.70
C SER A 64 4.25 10.68 -29.52
N MET A 65 3.56 10.56 -28.39
CA MET A 65 2.78 9.37 -28.03
C MET A 65 1.30 9.68 -27.80
N GLY A 66 0.45 8.78 -28.27
CA GLY A 66 -0.99 8.78 -27.98
C GLY A 66 -1.31 7.84 -26.83
N LEU A 67 -2.24 8.26 -25.98
CA LEU A 67 -2.83 7.41 -24.94
C LEU A 67 -4.27 7.05 -25.35
N GLN A 68 -4.60 5.77 -25.30
CA GLN A 68 -5.96 5.26 -25.47
C GLN A 68 -6.40 4.51 -24.22
N GLY A 69 -7.61 4.82 -23.74
CA GLY A 69 -8.13 4.30 -22.49
C GLY A 69 -7.73 5.14 -21.27
N GLN A 70 -8.08 4.64 -20.09
CA GLN A 70 -7.78 5.29 -18.81
C GLN A 70 -6.61 4.60 -18.14
N CYS A 71 -5.71 5.39 -17.58
CA CYS A 71 -4.70 4.86 -16.68
C CYS A 71 -5.28 4.58 -15.30
N ARG A 72 -4.60 3.70 -14.56
CA ARG A 72 -4.94 3.35 -13.19
C ARG A 72 -3.68 3.10 -12.39
N ALA A 73 -3.51 3.85 -11.30
CA ALA A 73 -2.47 3.56 -10.33
C ALA A 73 -2.76 2.22 -9.63
N ALA A 74 -1.72 1.46 -9.29
CA ALA A 74 -1.90 0.30 -8.41
C ALA A 74 -2.40 0.79 -7.05
N SER A 75 -3.40 0.11 -6.49
CA SER A 75 -4.00 0.47 -5.21
C SER A 75 -3.90 -0.70 -4.24
N PHE A 76 -3.63 -0.37 -2.98
CA PHE A 76 -3.46 -1.35 -1.92
C PHE A 76 -4.19 -0.86 -0.68
N ALA A 77 -4.77 -1.79 0.07
CA ALA A 77 -5.35 -1.52 1.38
C ALA A 77 -4.60 -2.27 2.47
N GLY A 78 -4.36 -1.57 3.57
CA GLY A 78 -3.87 -2.11 4.82
C GLY A 78 -4.90 -2.01 5.93
N TYR A 79 -4.74 -2.84 6.97
CA TYR A 79 -5.48 -2.69 8.22
C TYR A 79 -4.54 -2.36 9.38
N GLY A 80 -4.92 -1.42 10.24
CA GLY A 80 -4.20 -1.06 11.46
C GLY A 80 -5.01 -0.17 12.40
N ALA A 81 -4.52 0.07 13.61
CA ALA A 81 -5.24 0.91 14.58
C ALA A 81 -5.08 2.41 14.26
N TRP A 82 -6.05 3.22 14.71
CA TRP A 82 -5.95 4.68 14.68
C TRP A 82 -4.64 5.16 15.31
N LEU A 83 -3.93 6.07 14.62
CA LEU A 83 -2.60 6.59 14.99
C LEU A 83 -1.48 5.56 15.09
N MET A 84 -1.68 4.34 14.61
CA MET A 84 -0.59 3.37 14.44
C MET A 84 0.40 3.87 13.40
N ARG A 85 1.69 3.67 13.68
CA ARG A 85 2.76 4.04 12.76
C ARG A 85 2.89 2.96 11.70
N VAL A 86 2.98 3.39 10.46
CA VAL A 86 3.25 2.51 9.33
C VAL A 86 4.37 3.05 8.46
N ARG A 87 5.15 2.13 7.90
CA ARG A 87 6.14 2.42 6.87
C ARG A 87 5.84 1.56 5.65
N ILE A 88 5.49 2.21 4.56
CA ILE A 88 5.28 1.58 3.26
C ILE A 88 6.58 1.71 2.46
N SER A 89 7.02 0.63 1.81
CA SER A 89 8.19 0.67 0.94
C SER A 89 8.05 -0.23 -0.28
N VAL A 90 8.59 0.24 -1.42
CA VAL A 90 8.78 -0.54 -2.64
C VAL A 90 10.29 -0.75 -2.81
N PRO A 91 10.81 -1.98 -2.62
CA PRO A 91 12.24 -2.23 -2.63
C PRO A 91 12.83 -2.14 -4.04
N GLN A 92 12.06 -2.50 -5.06
CA GLN A 92 12.44 -2.39 -6.46
C GLN A 92 12.71 -0.94 -6.82
N ARG A 93 13.80 -0.68 -7.54
CA ARG A 93 14.07 0.65 -8.08
C ARG A 93 13.12 0.97 -9.23
N ASP A 94 12.99 -0.01 -10.11
CA ASP A 94 12.26 0.02 -11.36
C ASP A 94 11.47 -1.29 -11.50
N ILE A 95 10.35 -1.27 -12.23
CA ILE A 95 9.55 -2.45 -12.58
C ILE A 95 9.88 -2.81 -14.02
N VAL A 96 10.20 -4.08 -14.26
CA VAL A 96 10.45 -4.62 -15.61
C VAL A 96 9.13 -5.21 -16.11
N LEU A 97 8.69 -4.77 -17.28
CA LEU A 97 7.52 -5.34 -17.96
C LEU A 97 7.99 -6.15 -19.17
N GLU A 98 7.74 -7.45 -19.12
CA GLU A 98 8.11 -8.40 -20.16
C GLU A 98 6.98 -8.57 -21.16
N GLY A 99 7.30 -8.77 -22.44
CA GLY A 99 6.33 -8.89 -23.52
C GLY A 99 6.95 -9.37 -24.84
N PRO A 100 6.32 -9.08 -25.98
CA PRO A 100 6.75 -9.58 -27.29
C PRO A 100 8.00 -8.92 -27.89
N GLY A 101 8.52 -7.86 -27.27
CA GLY A 101 9.73 -7.15 -27.69
C GLY A 101 10.65 -6.89 -26.49
N ASP A 102 11.50 -5.88 -26.59
CA ASP A 102 12.39 -5.48 -25.50
C ASP A 102 11.62 -5.13 -24.23
N ASP A 103 12.22 -5.39 -23.06
CA ASP A 103 11.58 -5.08 -21.78
C ASP A 103 11.27 -3.59 -21.64
N ILE A 104 10.07 -3.28 -21.15
CA ILE A 104 9.65 -1.91 -20.87
C ILE A 104 9.88 -1.62 -19.39
N ILE A 105 10.52 -0.49 -19.10
CA ILE A 105 10.89 -0.11 -17.72
C ILE A 105 9.94 0.95 -17.17
N VAL A 106 9.34 0.66 -16.02
CA VAL A 106 8.67 1.67 -15.18
C VAL A 106 9.65 2.15 -14.11
N ASP A 107 10.11 3.39 -14.25
CA ASP A 107 11.00 4.05 -13.29
C ASP A 107 10.26 5.14 -12.51
N ALA A 108 11.00 5.96 -11.74
CA ALA A 108 10.47 7.11 -11.01
C ALA A 108 9.21 6.80 -10.19
N LEU A 109 9.18 5.61 -9.55
CA LEU A 109 8.06 5.13 -8.77
C LEU A 109 7.72 6.10 -7.63
N THR A 110 6.43 6.43 -7.49
CA THR A 110 5.91 7.38 -6.50
C THR A 110 4.71 6.81 -5.75
N LEU A 111 4.67 7.05 -4.44
CA LEU A 111 3.55 6.68 -3.58
C LEU A 111 2.63 7.87 -3.31
N ASN A 112 1.33 7.62 -3.32
CA ASN A 112 0.34 8.51 -2.72
C ASN A 112 -0.38 7.78 -1.57
N THR A 113 -0.31 8.35 -0.38
CA THR A 113 -0.87 7.78 0.86
C THR A 113 -2.01 8.65 1.44
N SER A 114 -2.34 9.75 0.76
CA SER A 114 -3.45 10.62 1.11
C SER A 114 -4.78 10.05 0.59
N PRO A 115 -5.90 10.21 1.32
CA PRO A 115 -6.04 10.95 2.58
C PRO A 115 -5.83 10.12 3.85
N ASP A 116 -5.71 8.80 3.72
CA ASP A 116 -5.86 7.88 4.85
C ASP A 116 -4.68 7.89 5.83
N LEU A 117 -3.51 8.34 5.39
CA LEU A 117 -2.33 8.50 6.24
C LEU A 117 -1.93 9.96 6.40
N TRP A 118 -1.72 10.36 7.66
CA TRP A 118 -0.91 11.54 7.95
C TRP A 118 0.55 11.21 7.72
N THR A 119 1.07 11.62 6.55
CA THR A 119 2.41 11.27 6.12
C THR A 119 3.40 12.34 6.55
N TYR A 120 4.24 12.03 7.53
CA TYR A 120 5.28 12.95 8.03
C TYR A 120 6.62 12.80 7.32
N ARG A 121 6.81 11.72 6.55
CA ARG A 121 8.02 11.49 5.75
C ARG A 121 7.69 10.71 4.49
N THR A 122 8.00 11.28 3.33
CA THR A 122 7.93 10.59 2.04
C THR A 122 9.23 10.78 1.27
N ARG A 123 9.66 9.72 0.57
CA ARG A 123 10.79 9.71 -0.37
C ARG A 123 10.47 8.71 -1.49
N ASN A 124 9.88 9.18 -2.59
CA ASN A 124 9.54 8.38 -3.78
C ASN A 124 8.82 7.06 -3.43
N ARG A 125 9.61 5.98 -3.32
CA ARG A 125 9.22 4.59 -3.05
C ARG A 125 9.07 4.25 -1.57
N THR A 126 9.09 5.22 -0.67
CA THR A 126 8.90 5.00 0.77
C THR A 126 8.07 6.10 1.38
N ALA A 127 7.08 5.72 2.18
CA ALA A 127 6.27 6.63 2.97
C ALA A 127 6.23 6.15 4.43
N SER A 128 6.27 7.09 5.37
CA SER A 128 6.06 6.84 6.79
C SER A 128 4.99 7.79 7.30
N GLY A 129 4.00 7.25 8.00
CA GLY A 129 2.84 8.00 8.43
C GLY A 129 2.09 7.36 9.59
N LEU A 130 1.00 8.02 9.97
CA LEU A 130 0.04 7.54 10.96
C LEU A 130 -1.28 7.25 10.25
N ILE A 131 -1.93 6.14 10.60
CA ILE A 131 -3.27 5.81 10.11
C ILE A 131 -4.27 6.81 10.69
N LEU A 132 -5.03 7.48 9.81
CA LEU A 132 -6.08 8.46 10.15
C LEU A 132 -7.49 7.96 9.88
N THR A 133 -7.67 6.67 9.61
CA THR A 133 -9.01 6.09 9.40
C THR A 133 -9.50 5.46 10.70
N THR A 134 -10.76 5.70 11.05
CA THR A 134 -11.35 5.25 12.33
C THR A 134 -11.85 3.81 12.27
N ASP A 135 -12.13 3.30 11.07
CA ASP A 135 -12.43 1.89 10.82
C ASP A 135 -11.16 1.01 10.77
N GLY A 136 -9.99 1.65 10.67
CA GLY A 136 -8.68 1.04 10.64
C GLY A 136 -8.24 0.56 9.25
N VAL A 137 -9.04 0.78 8.21
CA VAL A 137 -8.66 0.46 6.83
C VAL A 137 -7.99 1.67 6.22
N PHE A 138 -6.80 1.53 5.66
CA PHE A 138 -6.14 2.62 4.96
C PHE A 138 -5.74 2.20 3.56
N GLU A 139 -5.86 3.10 2.60
CA GLU A 139 -5.45 2.90 1.23
C GLU A 139 -4.22 3.74 0.88
N PHE A 140 -3.42 3.21 -0.04
CA PHE A 140 -2.39 3.96 -0.73
C PHE A 140 -2.24 3.47 -2.16
N ARG A 141 -1.67 4.32 -2.99
CA ARG A 141 -1.51 4.11 -4.42
C ARG A 141 -0.07 4.22 -4.84
N LEU A 142 0.30 3.47 -5.87
CA LEU A 142 1.61 3.46 -6.48
C LEU A 142 1.47 3.84 -7.97
N GLY A 143 2.29 4.79 -8.39
CA GLY A 143 2.43 5.21 -9.78
C GLY A 143 3.90 5.22 -10.18
N GLY A 144 4.19 5.69 -11.38
CA GLY A 144 5.54 5.69 -11.92
C GLY A 144 5.58 6.23 -13.34
N ARG A 145 6.74 6.10 -13.98
CA ARG A 145 6.97 6.55 -15.35
C ARG A 145 7.38 5.40 -16.23
N LEU A 146 6.55 5.10 -17.22
CA LEU A 146 6.79 4.11 -18.24
C LEU A 146 7.71 4.69 -19.32
N ASN A 147 8.74 3.94 -19.72
CA ASN A 147 9.68 4.33 -20.77
C ASN A 147 9.54 3.35 -21.95
N VAL A 148 8.98 3.83 -23.07
CA VAL A 148 8.67 3.00 -24.25
C VAL A 148 9.64 3.35 -25.37
N ALA A 149 10.29 2.34 -25.97
CA ALA A 149 11.17 2.52 -27.12
C ALA A 149 10.38 2.87 -28.39
N GLY A 150 11.02 3.48 -29.40
CA GLY A 150 10.33 3.89 -30.63
C GLY A 150 10.00 2.74 -31.58
N ASP A 151 10.75 1.66 -31.48
CA ASP A 151 10.65 0.41 -32.23
C ASP A 151 10.06 -0.72 -31.37
N GLN A 152 9.42 -0.38 -30.24
CA GLN A 152 8.79 -1.34 -29.35
C GLN A 152 7.78 -2.22 -30.09
N ALA A 153 7.91 -3.55 -29.96
CA ALA A 153 7.00 -4.48 -30.61
C ALA A 153 5.57 -4.35 -30.05
N PRO A 154 4.52 -4.33 -30.89
CA PRO A 154 3.14 -4.27 -30.43
C PRO A 154 2.75 -5.50 -29.59
N GLY A 155 2.11 -5.25 -28.45
CA GLY A 155 1.47 -6.27 -27.63
C GLY A 155 1.41 -5.91 -26.16
N ARG A 156 1.03 -6.90 -25.34
CA ARG A 156 0.89 -6.71 -23.89
C ARG A 156 2.24 -6.94 -23.20
N TYR A 157 2.62 -6.00 -22.36
CA TYR A 157 3.77 -6.10 -21.45
C TYR A 157 3.26 -6.17 -20.01
N SER A 158 3.85 -7.03 -19.20
CA SER A 158 3.44 -7.23 -17.80
C SER A 158 4.63 -7.55 -16.92
N GLY A 159 4.53 -7.16 -15.65
CA GLY A 159 5.55 -7.42 -14.64
C GLY A 159 4.96 -7.33 -13.25
N GLU A 160 5.79 -7.63 -12.26
CA GLU A 160 5.38 -7.67 -10.85
C GLU A 160 6.05 -6.57 -10.03
N VAL A 161 5.30 -6.07 -9.04
CA VAL A 161 5.80 -5.15 -8.04
C VAL A 161 5.55 -5.69 -6.64
N VAL A 162 6.59 -5.62 -5.81
CA VAL A 162 6.55 -6.00 -4.40
C VAL A 162 6.35 -4.75 -3.55
N VAL A 163 5.42 -4.81 -2.61
CA VAL A 163 5.16 -3.74 -1.65
C VAL A 163 5.26 -4.32 -0.24
N ASN A 164 6.03 -3.63 0.60
CA ASN A 164 6.23 -3.99 2.00
C ASN A 164 5.57 -2.95 2.91
N ILE A 165 4.95 -3.43 4.00
CA ILE A 165 4.47 -2.59 5.09
C ILE A 165 5.07 -3.07 6.40
N GLU A 166 5.67 -2.13 7.13
CA GLU A 166 6.10 -2.32 8.51
C GLU A 166 5.15 -1.56 9.43
N TYR A 167 4.64 -2.24 10.47
CA TYR A 167 3.80 -1.66 11.51
C TYR A 167 4.65 -1.45 12.77
N GLN A 168 4.51 -0.30 13.43
CA GLN A 168 5.31 0.12 14.58
C GLN A 168 4.46 0.59 15.76
#